data_AF-A0A5N7ZBT4-F1
#
_entry.id   AF-A0A5N7ZBT4-F1
#
_cell.length_a   1.000
_cell.length_b   1.000
_cell.length_c   1.000
_cell.angle_alpha   90.00
_cell.angle_beta   90.00
_cell.angle_gamma   90.00
#
_symmetry.space_group_name_H-M   'P 1'
#
loop_
_entity.id
_entity.type
_entity.pdbx_description
1 polymer ?
#
loop_
_entity_poly.entity_id
_entity_poly.type
_entity_poly.pdbx_seq_one_letter_code
_entity_poly.pdbx_strand_id
1 'polypeptide(L)'
;MVKKAENIIVGISIGDLNGIGSEVILKTFEDTRMLELCTPVIFANVKILSFIKKTLQLNANLHGIDKMEQIVPGKINVLNVWRE
;
A
#
# COMPACT_ATOMS: atom_id res chain seq x y z
N MET A 1 -14.22 -6.28 28.57
CA MET A 1 -14.19 -6.35 27.10
C MET A 1 -13.04 -5.48 26.62
N VAL A 2 -12.01 -6.05 25.99
CA VAL A 2 -10.93 -5.26 25.38
C VAL A 2 -11.51 -4.62 24.12
N LYS A 3 -11.52 -3.28 24.04
CA LYS A 3 -11.83 -2.57 22.78
C LYS A 3 -10.80 -3.03 21.74
N LYS A 4 -11.23 -3.74 20.71
CA LYS A 4 -10.38 -4.02 19.54
C LYS A 4 -10.04 -2.66 18.94
N ALA A 5 -8.75 -2.34 18.81
CA ALA A 5 -8.33 -1.10 18.20
C ALA A 5 -8.94 -1.02 16.79
N GLU A 6 -9.55 0.13 16.46
CA GLU A 6 -10.12 0.34 15.14
C GLU A 6 -9.00 0.26 14.09
N ASN A 7 -9.30 -0.37 12.95
CA ASN A 7 -8.35 -0.47 11.85
C ASN A 7 -8.12 0.94 11.27
N ILE A 8 -6.98 1.53 11.61
CA ILE A 8 -6.65 2.91 11.23
C ILE A 8 -6.21 2.97 9.77
N ILE A 9 -6.46 4.10 9.13
CA ILE A 9 -5.90 4.41 7.80
C ILE A 9 -4.50 5.01 8.00
N VAL A 10 -3.49 4.40 7.38
CA VAL A 10 -2.10 4.85 7.47
C VAL A 10 -1.63 5.34 6.11
N GLY A 11 -1.31 6.62 6.01
CA GLY A 11 -0.68 7.20 4.83
C GLY A 11 0.82 6.89 4.78
N ILE A 12 1.31 6.43 3.63
CA ILE A 12 2.72 6.04 3.44
C ILE A 12 3.25 6.72 2.18
N SER A 13 4.20 7.62 2.32
CA SER A 13 4.94 8.16 1.18
C SER A 13 5.88 7.11 0.60
N ILE A 14 5.93 6.97 -0.72
CA ILE A 14 6.82 6.01 -1.38
C ILE A 14 8.32 6.34 -1.19
N GLY A 15 8.66 7.61 -0.96
CA GLY A 15 10.04 8.08 -0.87
C GLY A 15 10.70 8.18 -2.24
N ASP A 16 12.01 7.93 -2.30
CA ASP A 16 12.76 7.87 -3.55
C ASP A 16 12.52 6.54 -4.27
N LEU A 17 12.09 6.60 -5.52
CA LEU A 17 11.82 5.44 -6.38
C LEU A 17 13.07 4.60 -6.67
N ASN A 18 14.26 5.21 -6.65
CA ASN A 18 15.53 4.50 -6.83
C ASN A 18 16.04 3.84 -5.55
N GLY A 19 15.37 4.09 -4.43
CA GLY A 19 15.74 3.55 -3.13
C GLY A 19 15.00 2.27 -2.72
N ILE A 20 15.21 1.97 -1.45
CA ILE A 20 14.55 0.98 -0.59
C ILE A 20 13.03 0.85 -0.60
N GLY A 21 12.38 2.03 -0.65
CA GLY A 21 11.08 2.24 0.00
C GLY A 21 10.00 1.32 -0.56
N SER A 22 9.92 1.26 -1.88
CA SER A 22 8.98 0.41 -2.62
C SER A 22 9.08 -1.06 -2.22
N GLU A 23 10.29 -1.61 -2.09
CA GLU A 23 10.51 -2.99 -1.68
C GLU A 23 10.05 -3.22 -0.24
N VAL A 24 10.48 -2.37 0.69
CA VAL A 24 10.17 -2.51 2.12
C VAL A 24 8.66 -2.42 2.35
N ILE A 25 7.99 -1.48 1.69
CA ILE A 25 6.53 -1.32 1.78
C ILE A 25 5.82 -2.56 1.24
N LEU A 26 6.20 -3.04 0.04
CA LEU A 26 5.55 -4.20 -0.57
C LEU A 26 5.77 -5.48 0.25
N LYS A 27 6.98 -5.73 0.74
CA LYS A 27 7.28 -6.89 1.61
C LYS A 27 6.56 -6.82 2.95
N THR A 28 6.37 -5.62 3.49
CA THR A 28 5.61 -5.42 4.73
C THR A 28 4.16 -5.88 4.54
N PHE A 29 3.50 -5.43 3.47
CA PHE A 29 2.08 -5.73 3.24
C PHE A 29 1.82 -7.02 2.45
N GLU A 30 2.87 -7.75 2.05
CA GLU A 30 2.73 -9.14 1.59
C GLU A 30 2.23 -10.05 2.72
N ASP A 31 2.61 -9.76 3.97
CA ASP A 31 2.01 -10.39 5.13
C ASP A 31 0.64 -9.76 5.42
N THR A 32 -0.43 -10.46 5.02
CA THR A 32 -1.82 -10.01 5.20
C THR A 32 -2.21 -9.69 6.64
N ARG A 33 -1.48 -10.19 7.64
CA ARG A 33 -1.70 -9.83 9.05
C ARG A 33 -1.47 -8.33 9.30
N MET A 34 -0.64 -7.67 8.50
CA MET A 34 -0.45 -6.22 8.56
C MET A 34 -1.73 -5.45 8.22
N LEU A 35 -2.62 -6.03 7.42
CA LEU A 35 -3.91 -5.43 7.06
C LEU A 35 -4.94 -5.50 8.22
N GLU A 36 -4.68 -6.32 9.24
CA GLU A 36 -5.46 -6.30 10.49
C GLU A 36 -5.07 -5.12 11.39
N LEU A 37 -3.83 -4.64 11.27
CA LEU A 37 -3.30 -3.51 12.04
C LEU A 37 -3.69 -2.15 11.42
N CYS A 38 -3.71 -2.07 10.08
CA CYS A 38 -4.05 -0.83 9.38
C CYS A 38 -4.54 -1.07 7.94
N THR A 39 -5.16 -0.05 7.37
CA THR A 39 -5.44 0.07 5.94
C THR A 39 -4.41 1.02 5.34
N PRO A 40 -3.37 0.51 4.66
CA PRO A 40 -2.33 1.36 4.10
C PRO A 40 -2.83 2.09 2.84
N VAL A 41 -2.46 3.36 2.75
CA VAL A 41 -2.64 4.23 1.58
C VAL A 41 -1.26 4.72 1.14
N ILE A 42 -0.73 4.08 0.10
CA ILE A 42 0.59 4.37 -0.44
C ILE A 42 0.46 5.50 -1.46
N PHE A 43 1.12 6.63 -1.23
CA PHE A 43 1.19 7.73 -2.19
C PHE A 43 2.28 7.42 -3.22
N ALA A 44 1.89 6.92 -4.39
CA ALA A 44 2.80 6.50 -5.45
C ALA A 44 2.11 6.50 -6.83
N ASN A 45 2.68 5.79 -7.81
CA ASN A 45 1.99 5.37 -9.05
C ASN A 45 1.79 3.86 -9.03
N VAL A 46 0.54 3.40 -9.18
CA VAL A 46 0.19 1.98 -9.09
C VAL A 46 0.87 1.11 -10.15
N LYS A 47 1.17 1.64 -11.34
CA LYS A 47 1.86 0.92 -12.40
C LYS A 47 3.30 0.61 -12.00
N ILE A 48 4.00 1.59 -11.42
CA ILE A 48 5.38 1.42 -10.94
C ILE A 48 5.44 0.39 -9.81
N LEU A 49 4.56 0.50 -8.81
CA LEU A 49 4.50 -0.50 -7.74
C LEU A 49 4.14 -1.90 -8.25
N SER A 50 3.25 -1.99 -9.24
CA SER A 50 2.90 -3.27 -9.87
C SER A 50 4.09 -3.89 -10.62
N PHE A 51 4.89 -3.06 -11.29
CA PHE A 51 6.14 -3.48 -11.92
C PHE A 51 7.14 -4.01 -10.88
N ILE A 52 7.41 -3.25 -9.82
CA ILE A 52 8.33 -3.65 -8.74
C ILE A 52 7.86 -4.94 -8.08
N LYS A 53 6.56 -5.03 -7.74
CA LYS A 53 5.94 -6.25 -7.19
C LYS A 53 6.20 -7.47 -8.08
N LYS A 54 6.00 -7.33 -9.40
CA LYS A 54 6.22 -8.41 -10.36
C LYS A 54 7.70 -8.81 -10.45
N THR A 55 8.60 -7.83 -10.49
CA THR A 55 10.05 -8.04 -10.53
C THR A 55 10.55 -8.78 -9.29
N LEU A 56 10.00 -8.46 -8.12
CA LEU A 56 10.34 -9.10 -6.84
C LEU A 56 9.53 -10.37 -6.54
N GLN A 57 8.61 -10.77 -7.43
CA GLN A 57 7.73 -11.95 -7.28
C GLN A 57 6.89 -11.94 -5.98
N LEU A 58 6.46 -10.76 -5.54
CA LEU A 58 5.72 -10.60 -4.29
C LEU A 58 4.21 -10.81 -4.47
N ASN A 59 3.58 -11.44 -3.48
CA ASN A 59 2.14 -11.71 -3.44
C ASN A 59 1.36 -10.59 -2.73
N ALA A 60 1.50 -9.36 -3.24
CA ALA A 60 0.77 -8.18 -2.73
C ALA A 60 -0.37 -7.74 -3.69
N ASN A 61 -1.60 -7.69 -3.20
CA ASN A 61 -2.74 -7.24 -4.01
C ASN A 61 -2.94 -5.73 -3.90
N LEU A 62 -2.47 -5.00 -4.91
CA LEU A 62 -2.55 -3.54 -4.98
C LEU A 62 -3.91 -3.09 -5.50
N HIS A 63 -4.48 -2.07 -4.86
CA HIS A 63 -5.71 -1.41 -5.27
C HIS A 63 -5.42 0.06 -5.61
N GLY A 64 -5.32 0.36 -6.90
CA GLY A 64 -5.10 1.73 -7.37
C GLY A 64 -6.35 2.59 -7.16
N ILE A 65 -6.16 3.78 -6.60
CA ILE A 65 -7.19 4.79 -6.39
C ILE A 65 -6.69 6.16 -6.89
N ASP A 66 -7.61 7.02 -7.31
CA ASP A 66 -7.30 8.39 -7.75
C ASP A 66 -7.80 9.44 -6.76
N LYS A 67 -8.68 9.04 -5.83
CA LYS A 67 -9.24 9.89 -4.78
C LYS A 67 -9.38 9.14 -3.46
N MET A 68 -9.34 9.86 -2.35
CA MET A 68 -9.40 9.28 -1.00
C MET A 68 -10.71 8.58 -0.70
N GLU A 69 -11.82 8.96 -1.33
CA GLU A 69 -13.13 8.34 -1.13
C GLU A 69 -13.21 6.91 -1.68
N GLN A 70 -12.23 6.51 -2.51
CA GLN A 70 -12.16 5.18 -3.11
C GLN A 70 -11.35 4.20 -2.25
N ILE A 71 -10.83 4.62 -1.09
CA ILE A 71 -10.08 3.74 -0.18
C ILE A 71 -10.95 2.52 0.17
N VAL A 72 -10.37 1.33 0.00
CA VAL A 72 -10.99 0.09 0.41
C VAL A 72 -10.33 -0.41 1.69
N PRO A 73 -11.07 -0.48 2.82
CA PRO A 73 -10.55 -1.00 4.08
C PRO A 73 -9.97 -2.41 3.94
N GLY A 74 -8.86 -2.67 4.63
CA GLY A 74 -8.19 -3.98 4.61
C GLY A 74 -7.55 -4.36 3.27
N LYS A 75 -7.31 -3.38 2.38
CA LYS A 75 -6.54 -3.57 1.14
C LYS A 75 -5.32 -2.67 1.10
N ILE A 76 -4.39 -3.01 0.21
CA ILE A 76 -3.23 -2.19 -0.09
C ILE A 76 -3.65 -1.12 -1.09
N ASN A 77 -4.03 0.06 -0.60
CA ASN A 77 -4.47 1.16 -1.45
C ASN A 77 -3.25 1.91 -1.97
N VAL A 78 -3.24 2.25 -3.26
CA VAL A 78 -2.21 3.08 -3.89
C VAL A 78 -2.89 4.31 -4.48
N LEU A 79 -2.67 5.47 -3.85
CA LEU A 79 -3.17 6.74 -4.36
C LEU A 79 -2.22 7.25 -5.44
N ASN A 80 -2.72 7.34 -6.67
CA ASN A 80 -1.98 7.86 -7.81
C ASN A 80 -1.73 9.37 -7.64
N VAL A 81 -0.49 9.74 -7.31
CA VAL A 81 -0.09 11.15 -7.10
C VAL A 81 0.60 11.78 -8.31
N TRP A 82 0.95 11.00 -9.33
CA TRP A 82 1.36 11.50 -10.64
C TRP A 82 0.85 10.57 -11.74
N ARG A 83 0.71 11.10 -12.95
CA ARG A 83 0.26 10.36 -14.13
C ARG A 83 1.45 10.13 -15.06
N GLU A 84 1.79 8.86 -15.23
CA GLU A 84 2.71 8.33 -16.26
C GLU A 84 1.97 7.30 -17.12
#